data_AF-A0A966VCP6-F1
#
_entry.id   AF-A0A966VCP6-F1
#
_cell.length_a   1.000
_cell.length_b   1.000
_cell.length_c   1.000
_cell.angle_alpha   90.00
_cell.angle_beta   90.00
_cell.angle_gamma   90.00
#
_symmetry.space_group_name_H-M   'P 1'
#
loop_
_entity.id
_entity.type
_entity.pdbx_description
1 polymer ?
#
loop_
_entity_poly.entity_id
_entity_poly.type
_entity_poly.pdbx_seq_one_letter_code
_entity_poly.pdbx_strand_id
1 'polypeptide(L)'
;MGVGIAGKWAHLVAMVLVVVGGLNWGAVGLFGVDLVRTVLGRGLLANVVYVAVGVAAVAVALNRDSYLPFLGETVMPCSLLAERVPDHADTEVSVHGLEPSAKLLYWATEPATEGLGRIQDWRRAYLDFANAGVTSADAGGHAVLRIRRPQPYTVPVKGRLEAHVHWRVCGEGGMLGPVRTTMVA
;
A
#
# COMPACT_ATOMS: atom_id res chain seq x y z
N MET A 1 -2.15 10.87 0.21
CA MET A 1 -2.84 11.21 1.47
C MET A 1 -2.93 9.93 2.28
N GLY A 2 -2.40 9.90 3.51
CA GLY A 2 -2.58 8.75 4.39
C GLY A 2 -4.06 8.56 4.70
N VAL A 3 -4.49 7.33 5.01
CA VAL A 3 -5.85 7.10 5.48
C VAL A 3 -5.95 7.79 6.84
N GLY A 4 -6.62 8.94 6.88
CA GLY A 4 -6.85 9.67 8.14
C GLY A 4 -7.51 8.75 9.18
N ILE A 5 -7.40 9.11 10.47
CA ILE A 5 -7.90 8.29 11.59
C ILE A 5 -9.34 7.80 11.34
N ALA A 6 -10.21 8.67 10.80
CA ALA A 6 -11.59 8.33 10.42
C ALA A 6 -11.69 7.19 9.38
N GLY A 7 -10.81 7.15 8.38
CA GLY A 7 -10.80 6.09 7.36
C GLY A 7 -10.34 4.74 7.93
N LYS A 8 -9.43 4.74 8.91
CA LYS A 8 -9.00 3.52 9.60
C LYS A 8 -10.16 2.92 10.40
N TRP A 9 -10.88 3.75 11.15
CA TRP A 9 -12.07 3.31 11.88
C TRP A 9 -13.17 2.81 10.96
N ALA A 10 -13.43 3.50 9.84
CA ALA A 10 -14.40 3.04 8.85
C ALA A 10 -14.04 1.67 8.28
N HIS A 11 -12.76 1.44 7.96
CA HIS A 11 -12.29 0.14 7.48
C HIS A 11 -12.41 -0.95 8.57
N LEU A 12 -12.10 -0.63 9.82
CA LEU A 12 -12.29 -1.55 10.95
C LEU A 12 -13.76 -1.95 11.12
N VAL A 13 -14.68 -0.98 11.11
CA VAL A 13 -16.12 -1.23 11.18
C VAL A 13 -16.57 -2.11 10.00
N ALA A 14 -16.10 -1.82 8.79
CA ALA A 14 -16.41 -2.63 7.62
C ALA A 14 -15.91 -4.08 7.78
N MET A 15 -14.68 -4.28 8.28
CA MET A 15 -14.13 -5.62 8.57
C MET A 15 -14.96 -6.37 9.61
N VAL A 16 -15.39 -5.71 10.69
CA VAL A 16 -16.26 -6.32 11.71
C VAL A 16 -17.59 -6.76 11.10
N LEU A 17 -18.23 -5.91 10.28
CA LEU A 17 -19.47 -6.26 9.60
C LEU A 17 -19.30 -7.45 8.65
N VAL A 18 -18.19 -7.52 7.91
CA VAL A 18 -17.87 -8.67 7.05
C VAL A 18 -17.72 -9.95 7.87
N VAL A 19 -17.05 -9.89 9.03
CA VAL A 19 -16.93 -11.03 9.95
C VAL A 19 -18.31 -11.46 10.47
N VAL A 20 -19.16 -10.51 10.90
CA VAL A 20 -20.54 -10.80 11.33
C VAL A 20 -21.33 -11.49 10.21
N GLY A 21 -21.22 -10.99 8.99
CA GLY A 21 -21.82 -11.61 7.81
C GLY A 21 -21.34 -13.03 7.57
N GLY A 22 -20.03 -13.26 7.60
CA GLY A 22 -19.42 -14.57 7.44
C GLY A 22 -19.84 -15.56 8.51
N LEU A 23 -19.88 -15.14 9.78
CA LEU A 23 -20.35 -15.96 10.89
C LEU A 23 -21.84 -16.29 10.76
N ASN A 24 -22.67 -15.33 10.34
CA ASN A 24 -24.10 -15.57 10.09
C ASN A 24 -24.29 -16.63 8.99
N TRP A 25 -23.62 -16.49 7.85
CA TRP A 25 -23.72 -17.46 6.76
C TRP A 25 -23.15 -18.83 7.13
N GLY A 26 -22.08 -18.86 7.92
CA GLY A 26 -21.54 -20.11 8.49
C GLY A 26 -22.55 -20.82 9.38
N ALA A 27 -23.25 -20.10 10.26
CA ALA A 27 -24.30 -20.66 11.12
C ALA A 27 -25.51 -21.17 10.32
N VAL A 28 -25.91 -20.44 9.26
CA VAL A 28 -26.97 -20.89 8.35
C VAL A 28 -26.55 -22.19 7.66
N GLY A 29 -25.32 -22.29 7.16
CA GLY A 29 -24.82 -23.47 6.47
C GLY A 29 -24.62 -24.69 7.38
N LEU A 30 -24.15 -24.49 8.61
CA LEU A 30 -23.85 -25.59 9.54
C LEU A 30 -25.06 -26.05 10.36
N PHE A 31 -25.91 -25.10 10.77
CA PHE A 31 -26.97 -25.35 11.75
C PHE A 31 -28.37 -24.97 11.26
N GLY A 32 -28.49 -24.36 10.07
CA GLY A 32 -29.76 -23.82 9.58
C GLY A 32 -30.25 -22.61 10.37
N VAL A 33 -29.38 -21.98 11.18
CA VAL A 33 -29.74 -20.87 12.06
C VAL A 33 -29.21 -19.56 11.48
N ASP A 34 -30.13 -18.62 11.27
CA ASP A 34 -29.81 -17.24 10.89
C ASP A 34 -29.63 -16.39 12.16
N LEU A 35 -28.38 -16.20 12.60
CA LEU A 35 -28.04 -15.48 13.83
C LEU A 35 -28.60 -14.06 13.84
N VAL A 36 -28.51 -13.35 12.71
CA VAL A 36 -29.01 -11.97 12.59
C VAL A 36 -30.51 -11.93 12.82
N ARG A 37 -31.28 -12.83 12.19
CA ARG A 37 -32.74 -12.93 12.41
C ARG A 37 -33.10 -13.48 13.79
N THR A 38 -32.29 -14.38 14.37
CA THR A 38 -32.53 -14.91 15.71
C THR A 38 -32.42 -13.80 16.76
N VAL A 39 -31.47 -12.88 16.61
CA VAL A 39 -31.26 -11.78 17.56
C VAL A 39 -32.18 -10.59 17.30
N LEU A 40 -32.32 -10.17 16.03
CA LEU A 40 -33.04 -8.93 15.67
C LEU A 40 -34.48 -9.16 15.24
N GLY A 41 -34.92 -10.41 15.16
CA GLY A 41 -36.21 -10.80 14.62
C GLY A 41 -36.27 -10.74 13.09
N ARG A 42 -37.40 -11.20 12.54
CA ARG A 42 -37.70 -11.09 11.11
C ARG A 42 -38.27 -9.69 10.84
N GLY A 43 -37.57 -8.87 10.06
CA GLY A 43 -38.08 -7.54 9.71
C GLY A 43 -37.01 -6.59 9.18
N LEU A 44 -37.36 -5.31 9.16
CA LEU A 44 -36.54 -4.23 8.59
C LEU A 44 -35.12 -4.18 9.19
N LEU A 45 -34.98 -4.38 10.51
CA LEU A 45 -33.68 -4.30 11.19
C LEU A 45 -32.69 -5.35 10.69
N ALA A 46 -33.13 -6.61 10.52
CA ALA A 46 -32.29 -7.67 9.95
C ALA A 46 -31.89 -7.33 8.50
N ASN A 47 -32.82 -6.80 7.70
CA ASN A 47 -32.54 -6.39 6.32
C ASN A 47 -31.49 -5.26 6.26
N VAL A 48 -31.60 -4.27 7.16
CA VAL A 48 -30.61 -3.18 7.28
C VAL A 48 -29.23 -3.73 7.60
N VAL A 49 -29.13 -4.70 8.52
CA VAL A 49 -27.85 -5.35 8.83
C VAL A 49 -27.28 -6.08 7.62
N TYR A 50 -28.09 -6.85 6.87
CA TYR A 50 -27.58 -7.53 5.67
C TYR A 50 -27.10 -6.55 4.60
N VAL A 51 -27.81 -5.44 4.40
CA VAL A 51 -27.37 -4.38 3.48
C VAL A 51 -26.07 -3.76 3.97
N ALA A 52 -25.94 -3.45 5.26
CA ALA A 52 -24.72 -2.91 5.84
C ALA A 52 -23.53 -3.86 5.68
N VAL A 53 -23.73 -5.17 5.89
CA VAL A 53 -22.72 -6.22 5.64
C VAL A 53 -22.33 -6.23 4.16
N GLY A 54 -23.28 -6.16 3.22
CA GLY A 54 -23.01 -6.13 1.79
C GLY A 54 -22.20 -4.89 1.37
N VAL A 55 -22.58 -3.71 1.85
CA VAL A 55 -21.84 -2.46 1.61
C VAL A 55 -20.44 -2.53 2.20
N ALA A 56 -20.29 -3.07 3.41
CA ALA A 56 -19.00 -3.26 4.05
C ALA A 56 -18.09 -4.22 3.26
N ALA A 57 -18.65 -5.32 2.74
CA ALA A 57 -17.90 -6.26 1.90
C ALA A 57 -17.38 -5.59 0.63
N VAL A 58 -18.21 -4.77 -0.03
CA VAL A 58 -17.77 -3.99 -1.20
C VAL A 58 -16.69 -2.97 -0.83
N ALA A 59 -16.84 -2.26 0.29
CA ALA A 59 -15.85 -1.29 0.75
C ALA A 59 -14.49 -1.93 1.05
N VAL A 60 -14.48 -3.11 1.70
CA VAL A 60 -13.26 -3.90 1.96
C VAL A 60 -12.67 -4.40 0.63
N ALA A 61 -13.51 -4.88 -0.28
CA ALA A 61 -13.08 -5.43 -1.58
C ALA A 61 -12.44 -4.38 -2.50
N LEU A 62 -12.93 -3.14 -2.45
CA LEU A 62 -12.37 -2.02 -3.22
C LEU A 62 -11.15 -1.38 -2.55
N ASN A 63 -10.90 -1.67 -1.26
CA ASN A 63 -9.71 -1.20 -0.59
C ASN A 63 -8.52 -2.11 -0.93
N ARG A 64 -7.62 -1.59 -1.77
CA ARG A 64 -6.36 -2.24 -2.18
C ARG A 64 -5.54 -2.78 -1.01
N ASP A 65 -5.45 -2.02 0.08
CA ASP A 65 -4.57 -2.34 1.20
C ASP A 65 -5.10 -3.54 2.00
N SER A 66 -6.38 -3.91 1.84
CA SER A 66 -6.95 -5.15 2.39
C SER A 66 -6.26 -6.41 1.84
N TYR A 67 -5.87 -6.39 0.57
CA TYR A 67 -5.26 -7.53 -0.13
C TYR A 67 -3.74 -7.37 -0.29
N LEU A 68 -3.27 -6.13 -0.30
CA LEU A 68 -1.85 -5.78 -0.45
C LEU A 68 -1.42 -4.91 0.75
N PRO A 69 -1.42 -5.46 1.98
CA PRO A 69 -1.17 -4.67 3.20
C PRO A 69 0.20 -4.00 3.22
N PHE A 70 1.18 -4.58 2.50
CA PHE A 70 2.51 -3.98 2.35
C PHE A 70 2.49 -2.64 1.59
N LEU A 71 1.45 -2.31 0.82
CA LEU A 71 1.34 -1.01 0.16
C LEU A 71 0.84 0.11 1.10
N GLY A 72 0.24 -0.27 2.23
CA GLY A 72 -0.23 0.66 3.26
C GLY A 72 0.87 1.18 4.17
N GLU A 73 0.47 1.83 5.26
CA GLU A 73 1.37 2.32 6.31
C GLU A 73 2.06 1.16 7.03
N THR A 74 3.31 1.38 7.47
CA THR A 74 4.09 0.37 8.20
C THR A 74 4.88 1.01 9.32
N VAL A 75 5.07 0.29 10.43
CA VAL A 75 5.95 0.74 11.52
C VAL A 75 7.40 0.53 11.07
N MET A 76 8.17 1.62 11.04
CA MET A 76 9.62 1.58 10.86
C MET A 76 10.24 2.81 11.51
N PRO A 77 11.01 2.65 12.61
CA PRO A 77 11.62 3.77 13.32
C PRO A 77 12.48 4.64 12.38
N CYS A 78 12.06 5.88 12.17
CA CYS A 78 12.72 6.77 11.22
C CYS A 78 14.12 7.23 11.64
N SER A 79 14.49 6.98 12.90
CA SER A 79 15.85 7.13 13.40
C SER A 79 16.84 6.19 12.70
N LEU A 80 16.37 5.06 12.17
CA LEU A 80 17.20 4.10 11.43
C LEU A 80 17.47 4.55 9.98
N LEU A 81 16.72 5.53 9.48
CA LEU A 81 16.86 6.02 8.11
C LEU A 81 17.98 7.06 8.06
N ALA A 82 19.21 6.62 7.77
CA ALA A 82 20.32 7.49 7.45
C ALA A 82 20.28 7.88 5.96
N GLU A 83 20.63 9.12 5.64
CA GLU A 83 20.70 9.56 4.24
C GLU A 83 21.69 8.69 3.46
N ARG A 84 21.26 8.26 2.28
CA ARG A 84 22.02 7.37 1.41
C ARG A 84 21.57 7.55 -0.03
N VAL A 85 22.52 7.53 -0.93
CA VAL A 85 22.31 7.44 -2.38
C VAL A 85 22.92 6.11 -2.86
N PRO A 86 22.27 5.40 -3.79
CA PRO A 86 22.85 4.19 -4.37
C PRO A 86 24.09 4.52 -5.20
N ASP A 87 25.09 3.63 -5.18
CA ASP A 87 26.31 3.80 -5.97
C ASP A 87 25.99 3.94 -7.46
N HIS A 88 26.73 4.82 -8.14
CA HIS A 88 26.56 5.10 -9.57
C HIS A 88 25.15 5.58 -9.97
N ALA A 89 24.43 6.27 -9.08
CA ALA A 89 23.18 6.93 -9.44
C ALA A 89 23.37 7.89 -10.62
N ASP A 90 22.52 7.77 -11.63
CA ASP A 90 22.59 8.50 -12.91
C ASP A 90 21.27 9.17 -13.29
N THR A 91 20.24 8.99 -12.46
CA THR A 91 18.88 9.44 -12.71
C THR A 91 18.33 10.13 -11.46
N GLU A 92 17.79 11.34 -11.65
CA GLU A 92 17.17 12.12 -10.59
C GLU A 92 15.65 12.20 -10.81
N VAL A 93 14.87 11.89 -9.77
CA VAL A 93 13.41 11.97 -9.79
C VAL A 93 12.96 12.96 -8.71
N SER A 94 12.34 14.06 -9.13
CA SER A 94 11.83 15.07 -8.22
C SER A 94 10.42 14.73 -7.74
N VAL A 95 10.20 14.87 -6.43
CA VAL A 95 8.89 14.76 -5.80
C VAL A 95 8.58 16.03 -5.00
N HIS A 96 7.30 16.38 -4.91
CA HIS A 96 6.83 17.66 -4.39
C HIS A 96 5.66 17.50 -3.42
N GLY A 97 5.30 18.57 -2.72
CA GLY A 97 4.18 18.59 -1.77
C GLY A 97 4.48 17.79 -0.51
N LEU A 98 5.72 17.85 -0.05
CA LEU A 98 6.20 17.23 1.17
C LEU A 98 6.26 18.26 2.28
N GLU A 99 6.10 17.81 3.52
CA GLU A 99 6.43 18.65 4.67
C GLU A 99 7.93 18.99 4.65
N PRO A 100 8.34 20.22 5.01
CA PRO A 100 9.75 20.58 5.09
C PRO A 100 10.53 19.62 5.98
N SER A 101 11.74 19.21 5.54
CA SER A 101 12.58 18.22 6.24
C SER A 101 11.96 16.82 6.40
N ALA A 102 10.85 16.52 5.72
CA ALA A 102 10.30 15.16 5.72
C ALA A 102 11.32 14.19 5.14
N LYS A 103 11.55 13.07 5.84
CA LYS A 103 12.49 12.04 5.38
C LYS A 103 11.78 11.04 4.47
N LEU A 104 12.44 10.65 3.39
CA LEU A 104 11.91 9.75 2.38
C LEU A 104 12.81 8.53 2.24
N LEU A 105 12.20 7.35 2.27
CA LEU A 105 12.82 6.09 1.84
C LEU A 105 12.33 5.81 0.43
N TYR A 106 13.23 5.52 -0.50
CA TYR A 106 12.88 5.23 -1.89
C TYR A 106 13.67 4.06 -2.46
N TRP A 107 13.10 3.39 -3.46
CA TRP A 107 13.73 2.28 -4.17
C TRP A 107 13.15 2.16 -5.58
N ALA A 108 13.98 1.72 -6.52
CA ALA A 108 13.60 1.46 -7.90
C ALA A 108 14.17 0.12 -8.36
N THR A 109 13.71 -0.38 -9.51
CA THR A 109 14.29 -1.59 -10.11
C THR A 109 15.73 -1.34 -10.52
N GLU A 110 16.55 -2.39 -10.54
CA GLU A 110 17.92 -2.27 -11.06
C GLU A 110 17.91 -1.89 -12.55
N PRO A 111 19.01 -1.33 -13.08
CA PRO A 111 19.16 -1.15 -14.52
C PRO A 111 19.11 -2.48 -15.28
N ALA A 112 18.79 -2.39 -16.57
CA ALA A 112 18.86 -3.56 -17.44
C ALA A 112 20.31 -3.99 -17.67
N THR A 113 20.69 -5.12 -17.07
CA THR A 113 21.89 -5.89 -17.47
C THR A 113 21.51 -6.94 -18.52
N GLU A 114 22.48 -7.40 -19.32
CA GLU A 114 22.27 -8.56 -20.18
C GLU A 114 21.68 -9.72 -19.35
N GLY A 115 20.53 -10.27 -19.78
CA GLY A 115 19.79 -11.32 -19.08
C GLY A 115 18.49 -10.91 -18.38
N LEU A 116 18.18 -9.60 -18.26
CA LEU A 116 16.98 -9.10 -17.55
C LEU A 116 15.79 -8.73 -18.47
N GLY A 117 15.90 -8.92 -19.79
CA GLY A 117 14.85 -8.54 -20.76
C GLY A 117 13.53 -9.32 -20.69
N ARG A 118 13.40 -10.31 -19.79
CA ARG A 118 12.18 -11.13 -19.60
C ARG A 118 11.87 -11.39 -18.13
N ILE A 119 11.99 -10.38 -17.27
CA ILE A 119 11.57 -10.52 -15.87
C ILE A 119 10.04 -10.54 -15.78
N GLN A 120 9.50 -11.69 -15.36
CA GLN A 120 8.08 -11.92 -15.02
C GLN A 120 7.83 -11.86 -13.50
N ASP A 121 8.87 -11.54 -12.70
CA ASP A 121 8.84 -11.60 -11.24
C ASP A 121 9.47 -10.34 -10.64
N TRP A 122 8.70 -9.60 -9.83
CA TRP A 122 9.16 -8.39 -9.17
C TRP A 122 10.40 -8.63 -8.29
N ARG A 123 10.56 -9.81 -7.67
CA ARG A 123 11.72 -10.12 -6.82
C ARG A 123 13.03 -10.09 -7.61
N ARG A 124 12.97 -10.44 -8.89
CA ARG A 124 14.12 -10.41 -9.79
C ARG A 124 14.40 -9.02 -10.36
N ALA A 125 13.41 -8.12 -10.33
CA ALA A 125 13.55 -6.74 -10.81
C ALA A 125 14.24 -5.84 -9.77
N TYR A 126 14.06 -6.12 -8.48
CA TYR A 126 14.66 -5.36 -7.38
C TYR A 126 15.96 -5.98 -6.82
N LEU A 127 16.26 -7.25 -7.14
CA LEU A 127 17.43 -7.99 -6.66
C LEU A 127 17.62 -7.86 -5.13
N ASP A 128 18.69 -7.20 -4.69
CA ASP A 128 19.08 -6.97 -3.29
C ASP A 128 18.66 -5.59 -2.77
N PHE A 129 17.86 -4.85 -3.54
CA PHE A 129 17.47 -3.46 -3.28
C PHE A 129 18.67 -2.50 -3.22
N ALA A 130 19.75 -2.76 -3.98
CA ALA A 130 20.88 -1.85 -4.06
C ALA A 130 20.51 -0.50 -4.73
N ASN A 131 19.50 -0.45 -5.59
CA ASN A 131 18.98 0.79 -6.19
C ASN A 131 17.94 1.47 -5.28
N ALA A 132 18.37 1.78 -4.07
CA ALA A 132 17.55 2.39 -3.03
C ALA A 132 18.34 3.43 -2.24
N GLY A 133 17.61 4.34 -1.60
CA GLY A 133 18.22 5.41 -0.83
C GLY A 133 17.26 6.08 0.13
N VAL A 134 17.80 7.04 0.85
CA VAL A 134 17.08 7.89 1.79
C VAL A 134 17.51 9.32 1.55
N THR A 135 16.53 10.22 1.48
CA THR A 135 16.76 11.66 1.32
C THR A 135 15.78 12.43 2.19
N SER A 136 15.97 13.74 2.29
CA SER A 136 15.09 14.65 3.03
C SER A 136 14.52 15.70 2.09
N ALA A 137 13.29 16.13 2.34
CA ALA A 137 12.70 17.26 1.65
C ALA A 137 13.36 18.57 2.07
N ASP A 138 13.58 19.47 1.13
CA ASP A 138 14.07 20.82 1.38
C ASP A 138 13.00 21.70 2.05
N ALA A 139 13.36 22.97 2.31
CA ALA A 139 12.47 23.93 2.94
C ALA A 139 11.21 24.26 2.09
N GLY A 140 11.25 24.02 0.79
CA GLY A 140 10.12 24.20 -0.12
C GLY A 140 9.24 22.97 -0.26
N GLY A 141 9.57 21.85 0.40
CA GLY A 141 8.83 20.60 0.28
C GLY A 141 9.14 19.84 -1.01
N HIS A 142 10.32 20.04 -1.58
CA HIS A 142 10.85 19.30 -2.73
C HIS A 142 11.89 18.29 -2.25
N ALA A 143 11.88 17.09 -2.82
CA ALA A 143 12.96 16.11 -2.60
C ALA A 143 13.39 15.49 -3.93
N VAL A 144 14.70 15.26 -4.05
CA VAL A 144 15.30 14.60 -5.22
C VAL A 144 15.69 13.17 -4.85
N LEU A 145 15.06 12.21 -5.52
CA LEU A 145 15.36 10.79 -5.38
C LEU A 145 16.43 10.44 -6.42
N ARG A 146 17.62 10.07 -5.96
CA ARG A 146 18.74 9.70 -6.83
C ARG A 146 18.81 8.20 -6.98
N ILE A 147 18.65 7.69 -8.19
CA ILE A 147 18.61 6.26 -8.50
C ILE A 147 19.50 5.96 -9.71
N ARG A 148 19.83 4.69 -9.89
CA ARG A 148 20.25 4.18 -11.21
C ARG A 148 19.03 4.05 -12.11
N ARG A 149 19.17 4.30 -13.41
CA ARG A 149 18.07 4.27 -14.38
C ARG A 149 17.29 2.96 -14.31
N PRO A 150 16.02 2.98 -13.85
CA PRO A 150 15.25 1.76 -13.67
C PRO A 150 14.72 1.21 -14.99
N GLN A 151 14.40 -0.08 -14.96
CA GLN A 151 13.84 -0.81 -16.10
C GLN A 151 12.37 -1.19 -15.88
N PRO A 152 11.57 -1.29 -16.95
CA PRO A 152 10.21 -1.81 -16.89
C PRO A 152 10.19 -3.32 -16.61
N TYR A 153 9.11 -3.83 -16.03
CA TYR A 153 8.92 -5.27 -15.77
C TYR A 153 7.43 -5.65 -15.81
N THR A 154 7.15 -6.95 -15.93
CA THR A 154 5.77 -7.47 -16.02
C THR A 154 5.38 -8.19 -14.74
N VAL A 155 4.14 -7.97 -14.28
CA VAL A 155 3.54 -8.71 -13.15
C VAL A 155 2.31 -9.50 -13.62
N PRO A 156 2.00 -10.66 -13.02
CA PRO A 156 0.95 -11.57 -13.51
C PRO A 156 -0.45 -10.97 -13.67
N VAL A 157 -0.84 -10.00 -12.84
CA VAL A 157 -2.20 -9.43 -12.83
C VAL A 157 -2.28 -8.10 -13.57
N LYS A 158 -1.31 -7.21 -13.37
CA LYS A 158 -1.33 -5.83 -13.87
C LYS A 158 -0.59 -5.66 -15.21
N GLY A 159 0.09 -6.70 -15.70
CA GLY A 159 0.85 -6.66 -16.94
C GLY A 159 2.13 -5.83 -16.80
N ARG A 160 2.53 -5.17 -17.90
CA ARG A 160 3.76 -4.39 -17.97
C ARG A 160 3.65 -3.10 -17.14
N LEU A 161 4.64 -2.88 -16.30
CA LEU A 161 4.84 -1.65 -15.54
C LEU A 161 6.03 -0.92 -16.14
N GLU A 162 5.81 0.31 -16.59
CA GLU A 162 6.90 1.18 -17.07
C GLU A 162 7.85 1.54 -15.93
N ALA A 163 9.05 2.01 -16.27
CA ALA A 163 10.08 2.37 -15.30
C ALA A 163 9.54 3.35 -14.23
N HIS A 164 9.76 3.03 -12.96
CA HIS A 164 9.23 3.82 -11.84
C HIS A 164 10.11 3.73 -10.60
N VAL A 165 9.95 4.71 -9.72
CA VAL A 165 10.51 4.71 -8.37
C VAL A 165 9.39 4.67 -7.34
N HIS A 166 9.54 3.78 -6.37
CA HIS A 166 8.69 3.74 -5.19
C HIS A 166 9.29 4.55 -4.07
N TRP A 167 8.45 5.18 -3.26
CA TRP A 167 8.90 5.94 -2.11
C TRP A 167 7.85 5.98 -1.02
N ARG A 168 8.32 6.18 0.21
CA ARG A 168 7.52 6.41 1.41
C ARG A 168 8.04 7.63 2.14
N VAL A 169 7.14 8.32 2.82
CA VAL A 169 7.49 9.42 3.72
C VAL A 169 7.50 8.89 5.14
N CYS A 170 8.55 9.19 5.89
CA CYS A 170 8.57 9.04 7.34
C CYS A 170 7.60 10.05 7.96
N GLY A 171 6.59 9.55 8.66
CA GLY A 171 5.68 10.33 9.47
C GLY A 171 5.98 10.22 10.97
N GLU A 172 5.06 10.75 11.76
CA GLU A 172 5.15 10.75 13.22
C GLU A 172 5.14 9.34 13.82
N GLY A 173 5.68 9.20 15.03
CA GLY A 173 5.65 7.95 15.79
C GLY A 173 6.45 6.79 15.18
N GLY A 174 7.34 7.06 14.22
CA GLY A 174 8.09 6.03 13.52
C GLY A 174 7.24 5.25 12.51
N MET A 175 6.17 5.87 11.99
CA MET A 175 5.36 5.30 10.93
C MET A 175 5.90 5.73 9.56
N LEU A 176 6.15 4.77 8.68
CA LEU A 176 6.27 5.06 7.26
C LEU A 176 4.89 5.07 6.61
N GLY A 177 4.67 6.09 5.78
CA GLY A 177 3.47 6.23 4.98
C GLY A 177 3.28 5.10 3.95
N PRO A 178 2.14 5.11 3.23
CA PRO A 178 1.88 4.16 2.16
C PRO A 178 2.89 4.30 1.03
N VAL A 179 3.07 3.22 0.27
CA VAL A 179 3.90 3.23 -0.94
C VAL A 179 3.30 4.18 -1.96
N ARG A 180 4.11 5.16 -2.38
CA ARG A 180 3.84 6.05 -3.50
C ARG A 180 4.76 5.69 -4.65
N THR A 181 4.33 6.00 -5.86
CA THR A 181 5.07 5.68 -7.09
C THR A 181 5.14 6.91 -7.96
N THR A 182 6.33 7.19 -8.48
CA THR A 182 6.55 8.22 -9.51
C THR A 182 7.12 7.51 -10.73
N MET A 183 6.57 7.80 -11.91
CA MET A 183 7.07 7.24 -13.17
C MET A 183 8.39 7.91 -13.55
N VAL A 184 9.30 7.13 -14.13
CA VAL A 184 10.58 7.62 -14.65
C VAL A 184 10.48 7.59 -16.18
N ALA A 185 10.68 8.75 -16.79
CA ALA A 185 10.67 8.92 -18.25
C ALA A 185 12.01 8.51 -18.87
#